data_AF-A0A067MRQ1-F1
#
_entry.id   AF-A0A067MRQ1-F1
#
_cell.length_a   1.000
_cell.length_b   1.000
_cell.length_c   1.000
_cell.angle_alpha   90.00
_cell.angle_beta   90.00
_cell.angle_gamma   90.00
#
_symmetry.space_group_name_H-M   'P 1'
#
loop_
_entity.id
_entity.type
_entity.pdbx_description
1 polymer ?
#
loop_
_entity_poly.entity_id
_entity_poly.type
_entity_poly.pdbx_seq_one_letter_code
_entity_poly.pdbx_strand_id
1 'polypeptide(L)'
;LTQFIARSLHRTRLHSSVTFTTLFLLNCLKCCFPTARSSSGHRLFISASMIASKIICDDTYSNKSWRVVVQGMFLLREINQMEREMCAYLE
;
A
#
# COMPACT_ATOMS: atom_id res chain seq x y z
N LEU A 1 0.14 2.67 14.14
CA LEU A 1 -0.40 1.91 12.99
C LEU A 1 -1.89 2.16 12.74
N THR A 2 -2.79 1.90 13.69
CA THR A 2 -4.25 2.06 13.50
C THR A 2 -4.67 3.48 13.07
N GLN A 3 -4.17 4.51 13.76
CA GLN A 3 -4.43 5.92 13.38
C GLN A 3 -3.85 6.28 12.01
N PHE A 4 -2.76 5.63 11.58
CA PHE A 4 -2.21 5.85 10.26
C PHE A 4 -3.11 5.23 9.19
N ILE A 5 -3.54 3.98 9.38
CA ILE A 5 -4.46 3.28 8.47
C ILE A 5 -5.77 4.08 8.35
N ALA A 6 -6.38 4.48 9.47
CA ALA A 6 -7.60 5.26 9.47
C ALA A 6 -7.45 6.60 8.72
N ARG A 7 -6.34 7.32 8.95
CA ARG A 7 -6.05 8.59 8.25
C ARG A 7 -5.81 8.37 6.75
N SER A 8 -5.07 7.34 6.37
CA SER A 8 -4.81 7.02 4.96
C SER A 8 -6.10 6.69 4.23
N LEU A 9 -6.95 5.82 4.79
CA LEU A 9 -8.26 5.47 4.22
C LEU A 9 -9.18 6.69 4.11
N HIS A 10 -9.22 7.53 5.14
CA HIS A 10 -10.04 8.75 5.12
C HIS A 10 -9.60 9.74 4.04
N ARG A 11 -8.28 9.86 3.80
CA ARG A 11 -7.73 10.79 2.81
C ARG A 11 -7.84 10.29 1.38
N THR A 12 -7.70 8.99 1.16
CA THR A 12 -7.82 8.42 -0.19
C THR A 12 -9.27 8.26 -0.62
N ARG A 13 -10.22 8.16 0.32
CA ARG A 13 -11.66 7.97 0.05
C ARG A 13 -11.93 6.85 -0.95
N LEU A 14 -11.09 5.82 -0.96
CA LEU A 14 -11.21 4.69 -1.87
C LEU A 14 -12.38 3.81 -1.47
N HIS A 15 -12.95 3.12 -2.46
CA HIS A 15 -14.04 2.18 -2.23
C HIS A 15 -13.59 1.04 -1.31
N SER A 16 -14.51 0.50 -0.51
CA SER A 16 -14.22 -0.56 0.46
C SER A 16 -13.58 -1.80 -0.17
N SER A 17 -13.85 -2.09 -1.45
CA SER A 17 -13.19 -3.15 -2.21
C SER A 17 -11.66 -3.01 -2.22
N VAL A 18 -11.14 -1.78 -2.31
CA VAL A 18 -9.69 -1.54 -2.26
C VAL A 18 -9.10 -1.90 -0.91
N THR A 19 -9.82 -1.60 0.18
CA THR A 19 -9.43 -1.97 1.54
C THR A 19 -9.39 -3.49 1.71
N PHE A 20 -10.39 -4.21 1.20
CA PHE A 20 -10.40 -5.67 1.26
C PHE A 20 -9.26 -6.29 0.43
N THR A 21 -9.02 -5.81 -0.78
CA THR A 21 -7.90 -6.28 -1.61
C THR A 21 -6.55 -5.97 -0.97
N THR A 22 -6.41 -4.82 -0.30
CA THR A 22 -5.20 -4.49 0.47
C THR A 22 -4.94 -5.56 1.54
N LEU A 23 -5.96 -5.93 2.31
CA LEU A 23 -5.83 -6.97 3.35
C LEU A 23 -5.53 -8.35 2.74
N PHE A 24 -6.16 -8.67 1.60
CA PHE A 24 -5.89 -9.90 0.86
C PHE A 24 -4.43 -9.98 0.41
N LEU A 25 -3.89 -8.93 -0.23
CA LEU A 25 -2.50 -8.87 -0.66
C LEU A 25 -1.52 -9.02 0.52
N LEU A 26 -1.81 -8.39 1.66
CA LEU A 26 -1.00 -8.56 2.87
C LEU A 26 -1.03 -9.99 3.41
N ASN A 27 -2.18 -10.65 3.34
CA ASN A 27 -2.31 -12.05 3.73
C ASN A 27 -1.53 -12.97 2.77
N CYS A 28 -1.63 -12.75 1.46
CA CYS A 28 -0.85 -13.47 0.47
C CYS A 28 0.66 -13.31 0.72
N LEU A 29 1.12 -12.08 0.96
CA LEU A 29 2.53 -11.81 1.25
C LEU A 29 3.00 -12.55 2.51
N LYS A 30 2.18 -12.59 3.56
CA LYS A 30 2.46 -13.37 4.77
C LYS A 30 2.56 -14.87 4.51
N CYS A 31 1.73 -15.40 3.61
CA CYS A 31 1.72 -16.82 3.25
C CYS A 31 2.91 -17.20 2.35
N CYS A 32 3.22 -16.38 1.34
CA CYS A 32 4.29 -16.66 0.38
C CYS A 32 5.68 -16.37 0.95
N PHE A 33 5.81 -15.34 1.80
CA PHE A 33 7.08 -14.88 2.34
C PHE A 33 6.97 -14.67 3.87
N PRO A 34 6.89 -15.75 4.66
CA PRO A 34 6.73 -15.65 6.12
C PRO A 34 7.89 -14.91 6.81
N THR A 35 9.06 -14.86 6.17
CA THR A 35 10.26 -14.16 6.64
C THR A 35 10.33 -12.70 6.18
N ALA A 36 9.46 -12.25 5.26
CA ALA A 36 9.41 -10.87 4.76
C ALA A 36 8.83 -9.94 5.83
N ARG A 37 9.63 -9.66 6.84
CA ARG A 37 9.35 -8.66 7.85
C ARG A 37 9.83 -7.32 7.32
N SER A 38 8.96 -6.61 6.59
CA SER A 38 9.21 -5.19 6.36
C SER A 38 9.42 -4.51 7.71
N SER A 39 10.44 -3.66 7.81
CA SER A 39 10.83 -2.97 9.05
C SER A 39 9.72 -2.09 9.64
N SER A 40 8.62 -1.84 8.91
CA SER A 40 7.48 -1.08 9.39
C SER A 40 6.17 -1.55 8.76
N GLY A 41 5.16 -1.88 9.58
CA GLY A 41 3.81 -2.20 9.12
C GLY A 41 3.15 -1.07 8.30
N HIS A 42 3.64 0.16 8.43
CA HIS A 42 3.20 1.29 7.60
C HIS A 42 3.64 1.12 6.13
N ARG A 43 4.86 0.59 5.90
CA ARG A 43 5.39 0.33 4.55
C ARG A 43 4.54 -0.72 3.86
N LEU A 44 4.34 -1.88 4.51
CA LEU A 44 3.50 -2.96 3.99
C LEU A 44 2.09 -2.48 3.65
N PHE A 45 1.45 -1.78 4.59
CA PHE A 45 0.08 -1.32 4.39
C PHE A 45 -0.04 -0.39 3.17
N ILE A 46 0.86 0.59 3.04
CA ILE A 46 0.82 1.53 1.91
C ILE A 46 1.19 0.86 0.59
N SER A 47 2.22 0.02 0.57
CA SER A 47 2.56 -0.77 -0.62
C SER A 47 1.35 -1.57 -1.12
N ALA A 48 0.72 -2.33 -0.23
CA ALA A 48 -0.46 -3.11 -0.58
C ALA A 48 -1.65 -2.22 -0.98
N SER A 49 -1.86 -1.09 -0.31
CA SER A 49 -2.95 -0.14 -0.65
C SER A 49 -2.75 0.51 -2.01
N MET A 50 -1.51 0.86 -2.35
CA MET A 50 -1.15 1.41 -3.66
C MET A 50 -1.48 0.43 -4.77
N ILE A 51 -0.99 -0.81 -4.65
CA ILE A 51 -1.24 -1.86 -5.64
C ILE A 51 -2.73 -2.18 -5.74
N ALA A 52 -3.42 -2.37 -4.62
CA ALA A 52 -4.85 -2.63 -4.59
C ALA A 52 -5.66 -1.53 -5.30
N SER A 53 -5.30 -0.26 -5.10
CA SER A 53 -5.96 0.86 -5.79
C SER A 53 -5.74 0.81 -7.29
N LYS A 54 -4.54 0.41 -7.73
CA LYS A 54 -4.18 0.31 -9.15
C LYS A 54 -4.82 -0.88 -9.85
N ILE A 55 -5.18 -1.93 -9.11
CA ILE A 55 -5.89 -3.09 -9.63
C ILE A 55 -7.38 -2.81 -9.81
N ILE A 56 -7.99 -2.03 -8.89
CA ILE A 56 -9.45 -1.90 -8.80
C ILE A 56 -9.99 -0.61 -9.44
N CYS A 57 -9.25 0.49 -9.35
CA CYS A 57 -9.71 1.80 -9.80
C CYS A 57 -9.13 2.13 -11.18
N ASP A 58 -9.95 2.68 -12.08
CA ASP A 58 -9.49 3.15 -13.39
C ASP A 58 -8.67 4.45 -13.26
N ASP A 59 -9.12 5.38 -12.42
CA ASP A 59 -8.40 6.61 -12.09
C ASP A 59 -7.60 6.44 -10.80
N THR A 60 -6.33 6.08 -10.94
CA THR A 60 -5.47 5.73 -9.81
C THR A 60 -4.62 6.91 -9.36
N TYR A 61 -4.34 6.97 -8.06
CA TYR A 61 -3.41 7.95 -7.52
C TYR A 61 -1.99 7.71 -8.03
N SER A 62 -1.34 8.77 -8.53
CA SER A 62 0.09 8.75 -8.83
C SER A 62 0.93 8.49 -7.57
N ASN A 63 2.16 8.00 -7.73
CA ASN A 63 3.07 7.80 -6.59
C ASN A 63 3.40 9.12 -5.86
N LYS A 64 3.36 10.25 -6.58
CA LYS A 64 3.45 11.59 -5.96
C LYS A 64 2.24 11.88 -5.06
N SER A 65 1.05 11.50 -5.48
CA SER A 65 -0.18 11.64 -4.69
C SER A 65 -0.16 10.73 -3.47
N TRP A 66 0.33 9.50 -3.60
CA TRP A 66 0.53 8.59 -2.47
C TRP A 66 1.51 9.13 -1.43
N ARG A 67 2.57 9.85 -1.86
CA ARG A 67 3.45 10.59 -0.94
C ARG A 67 2.69 11.61 -0.10
N VAL A 68 1.76 12.32 -0.73
CA VAL A 68 0.91 13.29 -0.03
C VAL A 68 0.00 12.58 0.95
N VAL A 69 -0.64 11.46 0.57
CA VAL A 69 -1.51 10.64 1.44
C VAL A 69 -0.80 10.25 2.73
N VAL A 70 0.45 9.76 2.63
CA VAL A 70 1.27 9.34 3.78
C VAL A 70 1.94 10.51 4.52
N GLN A 71 1.54 11.76 4.24
CA GLN A 71 2.07 12.97 4.88
C GLN A 71 3.59 13.13 4.75
N GLY A 72 4.16 12.67 3.62
CA GLY A 72 5.60 12.76 3.38
C GLY A 72 6.45 11.86 4.27
N MET A 73 5.86 10.87 4.96
CA MET A 73 6.57 9.89 5.78
C MET A 73 7.63 9.08 4.99
N PHE A 74 7.43 8.96 3.68
CA PHE A 74 8.37 8.32 2.75
C PHE A 74 8.75 9.29 1.63
N LEU A 75 10.00 9.20 1.18
CA LEU A 75 10.45 9.89 -0.03
C LEU A 75 9.79 9.27 -1.27
N LEU A 76 9.65 10.05 -2.34
CA LEU A 76 9.08 9.54 -3.60
C LEU A 76 9.87 8.33 -4.13
N ARG A 77 11.21 8.35 -3.98
CA ARG A 77 12.08 7.22 -4.33
C ARG A 77 11.72 5.95 -3.54
N GLU A 78 11.45 6.10 -2.25
CA GLU A 78 11.06 4.97 -1.40
C GLU A 78 9.69 4.43 -1.79
N ILE A 79 8.72 5.29 -2.10
CA ILE A 79 7.39 4.89 -2.56
C ILE A 79 7.48 4.09 -3.86
N ASN A 80 8.30 4.56 -4.81
CA ASN A 80 8.53 3.84 -6.06
C ASN A 80 9.20 2.48 -5.83
N GLN A 81 10.17 2.42 -4.91
CA GLN A 81 10.85 1.18 -4.56
C GLN A 81 9.89 0.18 -3.90
N MET A 82 9.11 0.68 -2.93
CA MET A 82 8.07 -0.07 -2.22
C MET A 82 7.00 -0.65 -3.15
N GLU A 83 6.63 0.09 -4.20
CA GLU A 83 5.72 -0.41 -5.22
C GLU A 83 6.34 -1.56 -6.03
N ARG A 84 7.58 -1.37 -6.51
CA ARG A 84 8.28 -2.39 -7.30
C ARG A 84 8.48 -3.69 -6.52
N GLU A 85 8.88 -3.59 -5.26
CA GLU A 85 9.03 -4.73 -4.36
C GLU A 85 7.69 -5.45 -4.18
N MET A 86 6.59 -4.70 -3.99
CA MET A 86 5.27 -5.30 -3.85
C MET A 86 4.81 -6.01 -5.12
N CYS A 87 5.06 -5.44 -6.30
CA CYS A 87 4.78 -6.09 -7.58
C CYS A 87 5.59 -7.39 -7.75
N ALA A 88 6.88 -7.38 -7.41
CA ALA A 88 7.73 -8.56 -7.51
C ALA A 88 7.31 -9.72 -6.60
N TYR A 89 6.56 -9.44 -5.52
CA TYR A 89 5.97 -10.48 -4.66
C TYR A 89 4.66 -11.07 -5.20
N LEU A 90 4.06 -10.44 -6.22
CA LEU A 90 2.77 -10.83 -6.81
C LEU A 90 2.93 -11.51 -8.18
N GLU A 91 4.12 -11.49 -8.76
CA GLU A 91 4.53 -12.35 -9.88
C GLU A 91 4.79 -13.78 -9.40
#